data_AF-A0A0R0A7F0-F1
#
_entry.id   AF-A0A0R0A7F0-F1
#
_cell.length_a   1.000
_cell.length_b   1.000
_cell.length_c   1.000
_cell.angle_alpha   90.00
_cell.angle_beta   90.00
_cell.angle_gamma   90.00
#
_symmetry.space_group_name_H-M   'P 1'
#
loop_
_entity.id
_entity.type
_entity.pdbx_description
1 polymer ?
#
loop_
_entity_poly.entity_id
_entity_poly.type
_entity_poly.pdbx_seq_one_letter_code
_entity_poly.pdbx_strand_id
1 'polypeptide(L)'
;MTDSTLTFRVDEALKTAFAEAARSQDRNAAQLLREYMRTVVRESRDKREHEAWFREQVSIGRRAAENGDVRSSEEVERQFAQLRDAASST
;
A
#
# COMPACT_ATOMS: atom_id res chain seq x y z
N MET A 1 -24.89 -10.38 -8.52
CA MET A 1 -24.08 -10.20 -7.30
C MET A 1 -24.62 -11.17 -6.27
N THR A 2 -23.79 -12.08 -5.78
CA THR A 2 -24.15 -12.97 -4.67
C THR A 2 -23.95 -12.21 -3.37
N ASP A 3 -25.03 -11.78 -2.74
CA ASP A 3 -24.96 -11.24 -1.38
C ASP A 3 -24.54 -12.35 -0.42
N SER A 4 -23.72 -12.00 0.57
CA SER A 4 -23.26 -12.92 1.62
C SER A 4 -23.32 -12.23 2.97
N THR A 5 -23.80 -12.94 3.98
CA THR A 5 -23.99 -12.39 5.34
C THR A 5 -22.86 -12.84 6.25
N LEU A 6 -22.25 -11.88 6.95
CA LEU A 6 -21.28 -12.13 8.01
C LEU A 6 -21.88 -11.71 9.35
N THR A 7 -21.98 -12.65 10.30
CA THR A 7 -22.48 -12.40 11.65
C THR A 7 -21.34 -12.43 12.65
N PHE A 8 -21.22 -11.39 13.47
CA PHE A 8 -20.21 -11.29 14.53
C PHE A 8 -20.87 -10.91 15.86
N ARG A 9 -20.24 -11.29 16.97
CA ARG A 9 -20.64 -10.86 18.31
C ARG A 9 -19.73 -9.72 18.74
N VAL A 10 -20.34 -8.68 19.31
CA VAL A 10 -19.67 -7.51 19.89
C VAL A 10 -20.36 -7.17 21.20
N ASP A 11 -19.64 -6.52 22.10
CA ASP A 11 -20.24 -5.99 23.32
C ASP A 11 -21.31 -4.93 22.99
N GLU A 12 -22.40 -4.91 23.75
CA GLU A 12 -23.52 -3.99 23.50
C GLU A 12 -23.09 -2.51 23.62
N ALA A 13 -22.14 -2.20 24.50
CA ALA A 13 -21.55 -0.87 24.60
C ALA A 13 -20.85 -0.45 23.30
N LEU A 14 -20.05 -1.36 22.71
CA LEU A 14 -19.34 -1.12 21.46
C LEU A 14 -20.32 -0.96 20.28
N LYS A 15 -21.35 -1.80 20.21
CA LYS A 15 -22.41 -1.71 19.20
C LYS A 15 -23.12 -0.35 19.25
N THR A 16 -23.42 0.15 20.45
CA THR A 16 -24.10 1.42 20.65
C THR A 16 -23.22 2.58 20.22
N ALA A 17 -21.98 2.65 20.74
CA ALA A 17 -21.02 3.70 20.40
C ALA A 17 -20.71 3.72 18.89
N PHE A 18 -20.55 2.56 18.26
CA PHE A 18 -20.29 2.48 16.83
C PHE A 18 -21.49 2.93 15.99
N ALA A 19 -22.72 2.59 16.41
CA ALA A 19 -23.92 3.05 15.73
C ALA A 19 -24.11 4.58 15.86
N GLU A 20 -23.79 5.17 17.00
CA GLU A 20 -23.80 6.63 17.20
C GLU A 20 -22.76 7.33 16.33
N ALA A 21 -21.52 6.83 16.31
CA ALA A 21 -20.46 7.36 15.47
C ALA A 21 -20.77 7.26 13.96
N ALA A 22 -21.47 6.19 13.54
CA ALA A 22 -21.95 6.07 12.17
C ALA A 22 -23.02 7.12 11.85
N ARG A 23 -24.00 7.31 12.76
CA ARG A 23 -25.07 8.29 12.59
C ARG A 23 -24.55 9.73 12.55
N SER A 24 -23.52 10.07 13.32
CA SER A 24 -22.90 11.40 13.27
C SER A 24 -22.23 11.70 11.93
N GLN A 25 -22.02 10.68 11.09
CA GLN A 25 -21.52 10.80 9.73
C GLN A 25 -22.61 10.59 8.66
N ASP A 26 -23.90 10.59 9.05
CA ASP A 26 -25.05 10.27 8.19
C ASP A 26 -24.98 8.89 7.53
N ARG A 27 -24.36 7.93 8.21
CA ARG A 27 -24.14 6.56 7.72
C ARG A 27 -24.66 5.52 8.70
N ASN A 28 -24.83 4.28 8.22
CA ASN A 28 -25.11 3.14 9.09
C ASN A 28 -23.86 2.29 9.36
N ALA A 29 -23.88 1.57 10.47
CA ALA A 29 -22.78 0.71 10.91
C ALA A 29 -22.33 -0.30 9.83
N ALA A 30 -23.26 -0.86 9.07
CA ALA A 30 -22.95 -1.82 8.01
C ALA A 30 -22.20 -1.17 6.82
N GLN A 31 -22.48 0.10 6.52
CA GLN A 31 -21.74 0.85 5.50
C GLN A 31 -20.29 1.10 5.92
N LEU A 32 -20.06 1.50 7.18
CA LEU A 32 -18.70 1.68 7.71
C LEU A 32 -17.93 0.36 7.72
N LEU A 33 -18.57 -0.72 8.16
CA LEU A 33 -17.94 -2.04 8.19
C LEU A 33 -17.55 -2.52 6.77
N ARG A 34 -18.42 -2.33 5.77
CA ARG A 34 -18.11 -2.67 4.37
C ARG A 34 -16.95 -1.84 3.84
N GLU A 35 -16.87 -0.55 4.16
CA GLU A 35 -15.75 0.29 3.77
C GLU A 35 -14.45 -0.15 4.43
N TYR A 36 -14.48 -0.39 5.73
CA TYR A 36 -13.33 -0.88 6.48
C TYR A 36 -12.81 -2.20 5.91
N MET A 37 -13.71 -3.14 5.60
CA MET A 37 -13.35 -4.41 4.94
C MET A 37 -12.66 -4.18 3.60
N ARG A 38 -13.15 -3.26 2.76
CA ARG A 38 -12.50 -2.94 1.48
C ARG A 38 -11.11 -2.33 1.69
N THR A 39 -10.96 -1.46 2.68
CA THR A 39 -9.66 -0.86 3.04
C THR A 39 -8.67 -1.93 3.49
N VAL A 40 -9.06 -2.80 4.42
CA VAL A 40 -8.20 -3.91 4.88
C VAL A 40 -7.81 -4.84 3.73
N VAL A 41 -8.75 -5.19 2.84
CA VAL A 41 -8.44 -6.04 1.68
C VAL A 41 -7.45 -5.34 0.74
N ARG A 42 -7.67 -4.06 0.43
CA ARG A 42 -6.76 -3.27 -0.42
C ARG A 42 -5.37 -3.20 0.20
N GLU A 43 -5.27 -2.74 1.44
CA GLU A 43 -3.98 -2.66 2.16
C GLU A 43 -3.27 -4.02 2.25
N SER A 44 -4.01 -5.11 2.45
CA SER A 44 -3.41 -6.45 2.47
C SER A 44 -2.87 -6.87 1.11
N ARG A 45 -3.49 -6.44 0.01
CA ARG A 45 -3.04 -6.73 -1.35
C ARG A 45 -1.82 -5.88 -1.66
N ASP A 46 -1.90 -4.58 -1.41
CA ASP A 46 -0.82 -3.63 -1.66
C ASP A 46 0.43 -4.02 -0.88
N LYS A 47 0.30 -4.41 0.40
CA LYS A 47 1.43 -4.91 1.20
C LYS A 47 2.04 -6.18 0.62
N ARG A 48 1.21 -7.15 0.21
CA ARG A 48 1.69 -8.42 -0.37
C ARG A 48 2.35 -8.22 -1.73
N GLU A 49 1.77 -7.37 -2.57
CA GLU A 49 2.31 -7.03 -3.88
C GLU A 49 3.62 -6.26 -3.74
N HIS A 50 3.64 -5.24 -2.89
CA HIS A 50 4.85 -4.48 -2.57
C HIS A 50 5.94 -5.39 -2.01
N GLU A 51 5.61 -6.32 -1.11
CA GLU A 51 6.59 -7.27 -0.56
C GLU A 51 7.10 -8.27 -1.60
N ALA A 52 6.25 -8.73 -2.52
CA ALA A 52 6.68 -9.58 -3.62
C ALA A 52 7.62 -8.83 -4.58
N TRP A 53 7.22 -7.64 -5.01
CA TRP A 53 8.03 -6.76 -5.84
C TRP A 53 9.36 -6.41 -5.17
N PHE A 54 9.33 -6.03 -3.89
CA PHE A 54 10.53 -5.64 -3.14
C PHE A 54 11.53 -6.80 -3.06
N ARG A 55 11.07 -8.02 -2.78
CA ARG A 55 11.94 -9.21 -2.75
C ARG A 55 12.54 -9.51 -4.13
N GLU A 56 11.79 -9.30 -5.21
CA GLU A 56 12.31 -9.42 -6.57
C GLU A 56 13.39 -8.37 -6.86
N GLN A 57 13.16 -7.10 -6.54
CA GLN A 57 14.15 -6.03 -6.74
C GLN A 57 15.43 -6.28 -5.94
N VAL A 58 15.32 -6.74 -4.69
CA VAL A 58 16.48 -7.12 -3.87
C VAL A 58 17.26 -8.28 -4.50
N SER A 59 16.56 -9.30 -5.02
CA SER A 59 17.19 -10.43 -5.71
C SER A 59 17.92 -10.00 -6.99
N ILE A 60 17.33 -9.09 -7.77
CA ILE A 60 17.95 -8.49 -8.95
C ILE A 60 19.22 -7.72 -8.56
N GLY A 61 19.13 -6.82 -7.57
CA GLY A 61 20.27 -6.01 -7.12
C GLY A 61 21.41 -6.87 -6.57
N ARG A 62 21.08 -7.93 -5.81
CA ARG A 62 22.07 -8.88 -5.31
C ARG A 62 22.77 -9.62 -6.44
N ARG A 63 22.03 -10.11 -7.43
CA ARG A 63 22.61 -10.81 -8.60
C ARG A 63 23.51 -9.87 -9.42
N ALA A 64 23.08 -8.62 -9.63
CA ALA A 64 23.91 -7.61 -10.29
C ALA A 64 25.22 -7.38 -9.53
N ALA A 65 25.17 -7.24 -8.21
CA ALA A 65 26.36 -7.12 -7.37
C ALA A 65 27.28 -8.35 -7.44
N GLU A 66 26.72 -9.55 -7.39
CA GLU A 66 27.46 -10.81 -7.52
C GLU A 66 28.13 -10.94 -8.90
N ASN A 67 27.50 -10.42 -9.96
CA ASN A 67 28.05 -10.39 -11.32
C ASN A 67 29.02 -9.23 -11.58
N GLY A 68 29.19 -8.31 -10.64
CA GLY A 68 30.00 -7.10 -10.82
C GLY A 68 29.32 -6.01 -11.65
N ASP A 69 28.02 -6.12 -11.93
CA ASP A 69 27.19 -5.12 -12.61
C ASP A 69 26.83 -3.95 -11.68
N VAL A 70 27.84 -3.36 -11.05
CA VAL A 70 27.71 -2.24 -10.10
C VAL A 70 28.38 -1.00 -10.64
N ARG A 71 27.81 0.17 -10.36
CA ARG A 71 28.38 1.46 -10.72
C ARG A 71 28.89 2.18 -9.47
N SER A 72 29.96 2.96 -9.65
CA SER A 72 30.46 3.82 -8.59
C SER A 72 29.48 4.97 -8.31
N SER A 73 29.45 5.46 -7.07
CA SER A 73 28.63 6.61 -6.72
C SER A 73 28.96 7.85 -7.56
N GLU A 74 30.24 8.07 -7.85
CA GLU A 74 30.70 9.21 -8.64
C GLU A 74 30.22 9.17 -10.09
N GLU A 75 30.19 7.97 -10.70
CA GLU A 75 29.67 7.77 -12.04
C GLU A 75 28.16 8.05 -12.11
N VAL A 76 27.41 7.54 -11.13
CA VAL A 76 25.97 7.77 -11.03
C VAL A 76 25.67 9.26 -10.85
N GLU A 77 26.34 9.95 -9.95
CA GLU A 77 26.12 11.38 -9.72
C GLU A 77 26.41 12.22 -10.97
N ARG A 78 27.50 11.91 -11.68
CA ARG A 78 27.85 12.59 -12.93
C ARG A 78 26.77 12.40 -13.99
N GLN A 79 26.26 11.17 -14.15
CA GLN A 79 25.21 10.87 -15.11
C GLN A 79 23.91 11.61 -14.78
N PHE A 80 23.48 11.59 -13.51
CA PHE A 80 22.25 12.26 -13.10
C PHE A 80 22.35 13.78 -13.10
N ALA A 81 23.54 14.36 -12.89
CA ALA A 81 23.77 15.79 -13.10
C ALA A 81 23.48 16.20 -14.55
N GLN A 82 24.01 15.45 -15.53
CA GLN A 82 23.76 15.72 -16.95
C GLN A 82 22.27 15.62 -17.33
N LEU A 83 21.57 14.62 -16.78
CA LEU A 83 20.13 14.46 -17.02
C LEU A 83 19.31 15.62 -16.46
N ARG A 84 19.66 16.14 -15.28
CA ARG A 84 18.99 17.30 -14.69
C ARG A 84 19.25 18.57 -15.50
N ASP A 85 20.48 18.80 -15.94
CA ASP A 85 20.83 19.96 -16.75
C ASP A 85 20.07 19.95 -18.09
N ALA A 86 19.97 18.77 -18.73
CA ALA A 86 19.18 18.58 -19.95
C ALA A 86 17.68 18.83 -19.72
N ALA A 87 17.11 18.31 -18.63
CA ALA A 87 15.71 18.51 -18.28
C ALA A 87 15.38 19.98 -17.93
N SER A 88 16.35 20.73 -17.40
CA SER A 88 16.21 22.14 -17.02
C SER A 88 16.43 23.10 -18.19
N SER A 89 16.99 22.60 -19.29
CA SER A 89 17.27 23.36 -20.52
C SER A 89 16.13 23.27 -21.55
N THR A 90 15.00 22.64 -21.17
CA THR A 90 13.76 22.50 -21.96
C THR A 90 12.65 23.33 -21.34
#